data_AF-A0A7R9Z271-F1
#
_entry.id   AF-A0A7R9Z271-F1
#
_cell.length_a   1.000
_cell.length_b   1.000
_cell.length_c   1.000
_cell.angle_alpha   90.00
_cell.angle_beta   90.00
_cell.angle_gamma   90.00
#
_symmetry.space_group_name_H-M   'P 1'
#
loop_
_entity.id
_entity.type
_entity.pdbx_description
1 polymer ?
#
loop_
_entity_poly.entity_id
_entity_poly.type
_entity_poly.pdbx_seq_one_letter_code
_entity_poly.pdbx_strand_id
1 'polypeptide(L)'
;AMAASARAESAAASAAAAASAAAPPAAAVASKPSPMDVDEPAPEPKKAKKAAAALSPAEAKAEAARKRRRKKEALLRRTLLVSLSAGGGGKADGGAPVVPLDLEDYGDDDDEGNEGVTVQNVAEILATRLSLSPSDARLKSMPPAERGLVSYLGRCHARAGREIKDLRSRRERRKNKTKKGAENEQAESEEFEKILEEIRSQVVSYAASSLMEPDLFELGSSPVSGPTQLADALRAAGAAGPDGITFGVFGKDTSFYHRLCEELLSIDAGAFETVIGGAADNLTSMLDKCSTVLDGGG
;
A
#
# COMPACT_ATOMS: atom_id res chain seq x y z
N ALA A 1 21.77 23.82 50.04
CA ALA A 1 22.37 25.16 50.02
C ALA A 1 23.80 25.04 49.51
N MET A 2 24.11 25.78 48.43
CA MET A 2 25.45 26.08 47.86
C MET A 2 26.26 24.88 47.31
N ALA A 3 26.92 24.88 46.15
CA ALA A 3 27.19 25.84 45.06
C ALA A 3 27.62 24.98 43.83
N ALA A 4 27.10 25.15 42.61
CA ALA A 4 27.47 26.12 41.56
C ALA A 4 28.92 26.02 41.01
N SER A 5 29.06 25.52 39.78
CA SER A 5 30.06 25.91 38.75
C SER A 5 29.65 25.19 37.44
N ALA A 6 29.09 25.76 36.38
CA ALA A 6 29.30 26.98 35.57
C ALA A 6 30.49 26.92 34.59
N ARG A 7 30.13 27.17 33.30
CA ARG A 7 30.91 27.68 32.13
C ARG A 7 31.77 26.68 31.33
N ALA A 8 31.89 26.76 29.99
CA ALA A 8 31.39 27.71 28.98
C ALA A 8 31.58 27.18 27.52
N GLU A 9 30.69 27.67 26.65
CA GLU A 9 30.88 28.29 25.31
C GLU A 9 31.61 27.62 24.11
N SER A 10 31.04 27.98 22.94
CA SER A 10 31.67 28.29 21.64
C SER A 10 31.61 27.18 20.58
N ALA A 11 31.26 27.40 19.31
CA ALA A 11 30.63 28.49 18.56
C ALA A 11 30.39 27.99 17.12
N ALA A 12 29.51 28.72 16.44
CA ALA A 12 29.13 28.65 15.03
C ALA A 12 30.27 28.54 13.98
N ALA A 13 29.97 27.85 12.87
CA ALA A 13 30.42 28.18 11.51
C ALA A 13 29.33 27.65 10.55
N SER A 14 28.49 28.52 9.98
CA SER A 14 28.71 29.35 8.78
C SER A 14 28.40 28.63 7.46
N ALA A 15 27.47 29.26 6.74
CA ALA A 15 26.93 28.93 5.44
C ALA A 15 27.98 28.90 4.30
N ALA A 16 27.65 28.15 3.24
CA ALA A 16 27.96 28.54 1.87
C ALA A 16 26.89 28.00 0.92
N ALA A 17 26.16 28.93 0.31
CA ALA A 17 25.26 28.71 -0.80
C ALA A 17 26.06 28.56 -2.10
N ALA A 18 25.59 27.73 -3.01
CA ALA A 18 25.88 27.85 -4.43
C ALA A 18 24.66 27.40 -5.24
N ALA A 19 23.79 28.36 -5.51
CA ALA A 19 22.85 28.30 -6.62
C ALA A 19 23.64 28.43 -7.92
N SER A 20 23.40 27.55 -8.89
CA SER A 20 23.76 27.81 -10.28
C SER A 20 22.58 27.46 -11.17
N ALA A 21 21.94 28.51 -11.65
CA ALA A 21 20.90 28.49 -12.66
C ALA A 21 21.55 28.44 -14.04
N ALA A 22 21.08 27.56 -14.92
CA ALA A 22 21.31 27.68 -16.36
C ALA A 22 20.22 26.95 -17.15
N ALA A 23 19.29 27.73 -17.69
CA ALA A 23 18.49 27.45 -18.88
C ALA A 23 18.34 28.79 -19.63
N PRO A 24 17.97 28.86 -20.92
CA PRO A 24 18.05 27.90 -22.03
C PRO A 24 18.86 28.50 -23.22
N PRO A 25 18.81 27.94 -24.44
CA PRO A 25 18.12 28.73 -25.46
C PRO A 25 17.26 27.93 -26.45
N ALA A 26 16.27 28.65 -26.97
CA ALA A 26 15.34 28.25 -28.03
C ALA A 26 15.86 28.62 -29.43
N ALA A 27 15.55 27.79 -30.42
CA ALA A 27 15.36 28.12 -31.84
C ALA A 27 14.57 26.93 -32.47
N ALA A 28 13.33 27.12 -32.94
CA ALA A 28 12.96 27.45 -34.33
C ALA A 28 13.45 26.35 -35.31
N VAL A 29 12.67 25.70 -36.19
CA VAL A 29 11.66 26.17 -37.15
C VAL A 29 10.88 24.95 -37.69
N ALA A 30 9.61 25.20 -38.01
CA ALA A 30 8.68 24.53 -38.96
C ALA A 30 9.07 23.22 -39.67
N SER A 31 8.09 22.30 -39.76
CA SER A 31 7.39 22.01 -41.03
C SER A 31 6.24 21.01 -40.82
N LYS A 32 5.02 21.43 -41.20
CA LYS A 32 3.87 20.56 -41.44
C LYS A 32 3.98 19.97 -42.84
N PRO A 33 3.65 18.69 -43.01
CA PRO A 33 2.96 18.25 -44.22
C PRO A 33 1.61 17.61 -43.86
N SER A 34 0.55 18.18 -44.44
CA SER A 34 -0.77 17.55 -44.53
C SER A 34 -0.76 16.53 -45.67
N PRO A 35 -1.40 15.37 -45.50
CA PRO A 35 -2.04 14.66 -46.60
C PRO A 35 -3.56 14.67 -46.46
N MET A 36 -4.20 14.72 -47.62
CA MET A 36 -5.64 14.66 -47.86
C MET A 36 -6.16 13.23 -47.67
N ASP A 37 -7.26 13.05 -46.97
CA ASP A 37 -8.11 11.86 -47.03
C ASP A 37 -9.57 12.37 -47.04
N VAL A 38 -10.16 12.54 -48.23
CA VAL A 38 -11.06 11.58 -48.90
C VAL A 38 -12.33 11.36 -48.08
N ASP A 39 -13.35 12.11 -48.51
CA ASP A 39 -14.75 12.02 -48.12
C ASP A 39 -15.35 10.75 -48.75
N GLU A 40 -15.77 9.76 -47.95
CA GLU A 40 -16.55 8.61 -48.43
C GLU A 40 -17.62 8.22 -47.38
N PRO A 41 -18.88 7.96 -47.79
CA PRO A 41 -20.04 8.10 -46.93
C PRO A 41 -20.29 6.92 -45.98
N ALA A 42 -20.97 7.27 -44.89
CA ALA A 42 -21.42 6.41 -43.81
C ALA A 42 -22.21 5.16 -44.26
N PRO A 43 -22.02 4.03 -43.56
CA PRO A 43 -23.08 3.06 -43.33
C PRO A 43 -23.64 3.21 -41.91
N GLU A 44 -24.94 3.53 -41.83
CA GLU A 44 -25.74 3.52 -40.60
C GLU A 44 -25.70 2.14 -39.91
N PRO A 45 -25.31 2.03 -38.62
CA PRO A 45 -25.64 0.85 -37.85
C PRO A 45 -27.04 1.01 -37.26
N LYS A 46 -27.96 0.21 -37.82
CA LYS A 46 -29.31 -0.07 -37.33
C LYS A 46 -29.36 -0.11 -35.80
N LYS A 47 -30.13 0.79 -35.20
CA LYS A 47 -30.52 0.75 -33.78
C LYS A 47 -31.34 -0.52 -33.53
N ALA A 48 -30.68 -1.62 -33.21
CA ALA A 48 -31.31 -2.75 -32.55
C ALA A 48 -31.67 -2.29 -31.13
N LYS A 49 -32.89 -1.77 -30.97
CA LYS A 49 -33.50 -1.43 -29.69
C LYS A 49 -33.81 -2.76 -28.98
N LYS A 50 -32.78 -3.40 -28.43
CA LYS A 50 -32.92 -4.52 -27.51
C LYS A 50 -33.62 -3.96 -26.28
N ALA A 51 -34.89 -4.30 -26.12
CA ALA A 51 -35.65 -3.98 -24.92
C ALA A 51 -34.93 -4.64 -23.75
N ALA A 52 -34.18 -3.85 -22.98
CA ALA A 52 -33.75 -4.25 -21.66
C ALA A 52 -35.05 -4.38 -20.85
N ALA A 53 -35.43 -5.61 -20.54
CA ALA A 53 -36.46 -5.87 -19.55
C ALA A 53 -36.05 -5.09 -18.30
N ALA A 54 -36.91 -4.17 -17.86
CA ALA A 54 -36.64 -3.37 -16.67
C ALA A 54 -36.60 -4.33 -15.48
N LEU A 55 -35.40 -4.56 -14.95
CA LEU A 55 -35.19 -5.28 -13.69
C LEU A 55 -36.04 -4.62 -12.61
N SER A 56 -36.61 -5.44 -11.72
CA SER A 56 -37.37 -4.91 -10.59
C SER A 56 -36.47 -4.04 -9.70
N PRO A 57 -37.03 -3.08 -8.95
CA PRO A 57 -36.25 -2.26 -8.02
C PRO A 57 -35.44 -3.07 -6.99
N ALA A 58 -35.90 -4.27 -6.64
CA ALA A 58 -35.19 -5.19 -5.75
C ALA A 58 -33.95 -5.81 -6.44
N GLU A 59 -34.11 -6.32 -7.66
CA GLU A 59 -33.01 -6.89 -8.44
C GLU A 59 -31.95 -5.84 -8.78
N ALA A 60 -32.35 -4.61 -9.09
CA ALA A 60 -31.43 -3.51 -9.36
C ALA A 60 -30.60 -3.12 -8.12
N LYS A 61 -31.18 -3.17 -6.91
CA LYS A 61 -30.45 -2.96 -5.65
C LYS A 61 -29.47 -4.09 -5.38
N ALA A 62 -29.90 -5.34 -5.55
CA ALA A 62 -29.04 -6.51 -5.39
C ALA A 62 -27.85 -6.51 -6.36
N GLU A 63 -28.07 -6.13 -7.63
CA GLU A 63 -26.99 -6.00 -8.62
C GLU A 63 -26.00 -4.88 -8.25
N ALA A 64 -26.50 -3.74 -7.76
CA ALA A 64 -25.65 -2.64 -7.29
C ALA A 64 -24.81 -3.05 -6.07
N ALA A 65 -25.39 -3.79 -5.12
CA ALA A 65 -24.69 -4.34 -3.96
C ALA A 65 -23.61 -5.35 -4.38
N ARG A 66 -23.92 -6.29 -5.28
CA ARG A 66 -22.95 -7.24 -5.86
C ARG A 66 -21.81 -6.51 -6.57
N LYS A 67 -22.11 -5.46 -7.32
CA LYS A 67 -21.09 -4.64 -7.99
C LYS A 67 -20.20 -3.92 -6.98
N ARG A 68 -20.75 -3.39 -5.88
CA ARG A 68 -19.99 -2.75 -4.80
C ARG A 68 -19.08 -3.78 -4.11
N ARG A 69 -19.59 -4.97 -3.78
CA ARG A 69 -18.80 -6.08 -3.22
C ARG A 69 -17.62 -6.45 -4.10
N ARG A 70 -17.84 -6.65 -5.41
CA ARG A 70 -16.75 -6.96 -6.37
C ARG A 70 -15.67 -5.88 -6.40
N LYS A 71 -16.04 -4.60 -6.27
CA LYS A 71 -15.05 -3.49 -6.20
C LYS A 71 -14.24 -3.54 -4.90
N LYS A 72 -14.88 -3.83 -3.76
CA LYS A 72 -14.21 -3.98 -2.47
C LYS A 72 -13.22 -5.16 -2.51
N GLU A 73 -13.63 -6.30 -3.04
CA GLU A 73 -12.75 -7.45 -3.24
C GLU A 73 -11.57 -7.12 -4.19
N ALA A 74 -11.82 -6.41 -5.28
CA ALA A 74 -10.75 -5.96 -6.18
C ALA A 74 -9.78 -4.97 -5.49
N LEU A 75 -10.25 -4.18 -4.54
CA LEU A 75 -9.41 -3.31 -3.71
C LEU A 75 -8.52 -4.13 -2.77
N LEU A 76 -9.06 -5.15 -2.09
CA LEU A 76 -8.27 -6.06 -1.26
C LEU A 76 -7.24 -6.85 -2.08
N ARG A 77 -7.62 -7.34 -3.27
CA ARG A 77 -6.69 -8.02 -4.18
C ARG A 77 -5.51 -7.15 -4.56
N ARG A 78 -5.73 -5.86 -4.81
CA ARG A 78 -4.66 -4.93 -5.19
C ARG A 78 -3.81 -4.48 -4.01
N THR A 79 -4.38 -4.39 -2.81
CA THR A 79 -3.69 -3.84 -1.63
C THR A 79 -3.04 -4.91 -0.75
N LEU A 80 -3.74 -6.01 -0.47
CA LEU A 80 -3.30 -7.09 0.40
C LEU A 80 -2.85 -8.33 -0.36
N LEU A 81 -3.13 -8.42 -1.67
CA LEU A 81 -2.94 -9.63 -2.47
C LEU A 81 -3.74 -10.82 -1.91
N VAL A 82 -4.98 -10.59 -1.47
CA VAL A 82 -5.89 -11.63 -0.98
C VAL A 82 -7.18 -11.70 -1.79
N SER A 83 -7.79 -12.89 -1.89
CA SER A 83 -9.09 -13.14 -2.53
C SER A 83 -10.02 -13.81 -1.54
N LEU A 84 -11.23 -13.30 -1.38
CA LEU A 84 -12.23 -13.84 -0.43
C LEU A 84 -13.21 -14.84 -1.06
N SER A 85 -13.03 -15.18 -2.35
CA SER A 85 -13.91 -16.11 -3.06
C SER A 85 -13.16 -17.39 -3.41
N ALA A 86 -13.72 -18.53 -3.00
CA ALA A 86 -13.18 -19.88 -3.23
C ALA A 86 -13.00 -20.25 -4.72
N GLY A 87 -13.69 -19.57 -5.64
CA GLY A 87 -13.53 -19.73 -7.09
C GLY A 87 -12.64 -18.69 -7.77
N GLY A 88 -12.15 -17.69 -7.02
CA GLY A 88 -11.45 -16.53 -7.52
C GLY A 88 -9.94 -16.72 -7.69
N GLY A 89 -9.50 -17.87 -8.21
CA GLY A 89 -8.11 -18.11 -8.59
C GLY A 89 -7.72 -17.16 -9.72
N GLY A 90 -7.21 -15.99 -9.36
CA GLY A 90 -6.91 -14.91 -10.29
C GLY A 90 -5.67 -14.14 -9.88
N LYS A 91 -5.08 -13.44 -10.84
CA LYS A 91 -4.03 -12.46 -10.59
C LYS A 91 -4.67 -11.13 -10.18
N ALA A 92 -4.02 -10.37 -9.31
CA ALA A 92 -4.38 -8.97 -9.11
C ALA A 92 -4.13 -8.18 -10.41
N ASP A 93 -4.76 -7.01 -10.54
CA ASP A 93 -4.39 -6.07 -11.61
C ASP A 93 -2.88 -5.80 -11.55
N GLY A 94 -2.17 -6.15 -12.63
CA GLY A 94 -0.70 -6.13 -12.67
C GLY A 94 -0.03 -7.50 -12.57
N GLY A 95 -0.80 -8.59 -12.53
CA GLY A 95 -0.28 -9.96 -12.67
C GLY A 95 0.25 -10.60 -11.39
N ALA A 96 0.14 -9.91 -10.25
CA ALA A 96 0.59 -10.43 -8.97
C ALA A 96 -0.30 -11.58 -8.48
N PRO A 97 0.29 -12.65 -7.92
CA PRO A 97 -0.45 -13.76 -7.33
C PRO A 97 -1.27 -13.29 -6.13
N VAL A 98 -2.42 -13.91 -5.94
CA VAL A 98 -3.37 -13.56 -4.87
C VAL A 98 -3.63 -14.81 -4.01
N VAL A 99 -3.67 -14.61 -2.71
CA VAL A 99 -3.89 -15.67 -1.71
C VAL A 99 -5.38 -15.82 -1.44
N PRO A 100 -6.00 -16.98 -1.74
CA PRO A 100 -7.39 -17.21 -1.37
C PRO A 100 -7.52 -17.41 0.15
N LEU A 101 -8.37 -16.60 0.77
CA LEU A 101 -8.78 -16.74 2.16
C LEU A 101 -10.15 -17.41 2.18
N ASP A 102 -10.27 -18.41 3.03
CA ASP A 102 -11.52 -19.08 3.33
C ASP A 102 -12.07 -18.44 4.60
N LEU A 103 -13.02 -17.53 4.45
CA LEU A 103 -13.70 -16.90 5.58
C LEU A 103 -15.13 -17.44 5.57
N GLU A 104 -15.39 -18.43 6.42
CA GLU A 104 -16.62 -19.23 6.43
C GLU A 104 -17.90 -18.38 6.61
N ASP A 105 -17.80 -17.18 7.20
CA ASP A 105 -18.91 -16.24 7.42
C ASP A 105 -19.16 -15.22 6.28
N TYR A 106 -18.37 -15.22 5.22
CA TYR A 106 -18.53 -14.28 4.10
C TYR A 106 -19.31 -14.86 2.91
N GLY A 107 -19.91 -16.04 3.10
CA GLY A 107 -20.22 -16.99 2.04
C GLY A 107 -21.67 -17.14 1.60
N ASP A 108 -22.68 -16.66 2.33
CA ASP A 108 -24.07 -16.78 1.87
C ASP A 108 -24.49 -15.56 1.05
N ASP A 109 -24.53 -15.76 -0.28
CA ASP A 109 -24.93 -14.77 -1.29
C ASP A 109 -26.42 -14.38 -1.23
N ASP A 110 -27.19 -15.05 -0.35
CA ASP A 110 -28.64 -14.94 -0.26
C ASP A 110 -29.13 -14.09 0.93
N ASP A 111 -28.24 -13.69 1.85
CA ASP A 111 -28.64 -12.86 2.98
C ASP A 111 -28.44 -11.37 2.67
N GLU A 112 -29.54 -10.62 2.61
CA GLU A 112 -29.59 -9.17 2.30
C GLU A 112 -28.77 -8.29 3.28
N GLY A 113 -28.13 -8.88 4.29
CA GLY A 113 -27.34 -8.22 5.32
C GLY A 113 -25.83 -8.48 5.32
N ASN A 114 -25.28 -9.36 4.47
CA ASN A 114 -23.83 -9.61 4.50
C ASN A 114 -23.07 -8.53 3.69
N GLU A 115 -22.69 -7.44 4.36
CA GLU A 115 -22.08 -6.24 3.73
C GLU A 115 -20.68 -6.47 3.09
N GLY A 116 -20.17 -7.70 3.11
CA GLY A 116 -18.87 -8.06 2.56
C GLY A 116 -17.74 -7.36 3.32
N VAL A 117 -16.73 -6.87 2.60
CA VAL A 117 -15.59 -6.15 3.22
C VAL A 117 -16.08 -4.84 3.84
N THR A 118 -15.83 -4.64 5.13
CA THR A 118 -16.16 -3.43 5.89
C THR A 118 -14.90 -2.90 6.59
N VAL A 119 -14.99 -1.77 7.28
CA VAL A 119 -13.87 -1.29 8.10
C VAL A 119 -13.59 -2.24 9.26
N GLN A 120 -14.65 -2.81 9.86
CA GLN A 120 -14.57 -3.63 11.06
C GLN A 120 -13.86 -4.97 10.82
N ASN A 121 -13.93 -5.52 9.61
CA ASN A 121 -13.32 -6.81 9.29
C ASN A 121 -11.91 -6.74 8.69
N VAL A 122 -11.36 -5.55 8.47
CA VAL A 122 -10.00 -5.42 7.93
C VAL A 122 -8.99 -6.13 8.82
N ALA A 123 -9.11 -5.98 10.14
CA ALA A 123 -8.22 -6.62 11.11
C ALA A 123 -8.28 -8.14 11.04
N GLU A 124 -9.47 -8.72 10.88
CA GLU A 124 -9.70 -10.16 10.76
C GLU A 124 -9.14 -10.72 9.44
N ILE A 125 -9.39 -10.03 8.32
CA ILE A 125 -8.86 -10.39 7.00
C ILE A 125 -7.33 -10.41 7.02
N LEU A 126 -6.73 -9.38 7.63
CA LEU A 126 -5.28 -9.31 7.81
C LEU A 126 -4.78 -10.42 8.72
N ALA A 127 -5.40 -10.64 9.88
CA ALA A 127 -4.99 -11.68 10.82
C ALA A 127 -5.04 -13.07 10.17
N THR A 128 -6.11 -13.37 9.44
CA THR A 128 -6.27 -14.63 8.69
C THR A 128 -5.14 -14.80 7.68
N ARG A 129 -4.81 -13.73 6.94
CA ARG A 129 -3.70 -13.75 5.99
C ARG A 129 -2.35 -13.96 6.67
N LEU A 130 -2.10 -13.31 7.80
CA LEU A 130 -0.81 -13.37 8.51
C LEU A 130 -0.62 -14.68 9.27
N SER A 131 -1.71 -15.35 9.65
CA SER A 131 -1.71 -16.65 10.33
C SER A 131 -1.47 -17.82 9.36
N LEU A 132 -1.38 -17.57 8.05
CA LEU A 132 -1.04 -18.62 7.09
C LEU A 132 0.42 -19.03 7.21
N SER A 133 0.64 -20.33 7.36
CA SER A 133 1.98 -20.91 7.37
C SER A 133 2.78 -20.52 6.12
N PRO A 134 4.07 -20.15 6.26
CA PRO A 134 4.96 -19.94 5.12
C PRO A 134 5.05 -21.12 4.15
N SER A 135 4.77 -22.33 4.64
CA SER A 135 4.77 -23.56 3.83
C SER A 135 3.47 -23.83 3.09
N ASP A 136 2.41 -23.06 3.37
CA ASP A 136 1.12 -23.18 2.72
C ASP A 136 1.27 -23.04 1.20
N ALA A 137 0.67 -23.96 0.45
CA ALA A 137 0.70 -23.96 -1.01
C ALA A 137 0.19 -22.65 -1.62
N ARG A 138 -0.74 -21.97 -0.93
CA ARG A 138 -1.30 -20.68 -1.33
C ARG A 138 -0.27 -19.55 -1.35
N LEU A 139 0.80 -19.67 -0.55
CA LEU A 139 1.85 -18.65 -0.48
C LEU A 139 3.00 -18.89 -1.45
N LYS A 140 3.15 -20.12 -1.98
CA LYS A 140 4.25 -20.49 -2.87
C LYS A 140 4.31 -19.68 -4.15
N SER A 141 3.16 -19.16 -4.60
CA SER A 141 3.11 -18.30 -5.78
C SER A 141 3.66 -16.89 -5.52
N MET A 142 3.78 -16.43 -4.26
CA MET A 142 4.15 -15.05 -3.95
C MET A 142 5.63 -14.74 -4.25
N PRO A 143 5.93 -13.51 -4.71
CA PRO A 143 7.30 -13.07 -4.95
C PRO A 143 8.18 -13.22 -3.71
N PRO A 144 9.46 -13.63 -3.85
CA PRO A 144 10.40 -13.73 -2.73
C PRO A 144 10.56 -12.44 -1.92
N ALA A 145 10.40 -11.29 -2.58
CA ALA A 145 10.49 -9.98 -1.94
C ALA A 145 9.32 -9.66 -0.98
N GLU A 146 8.28 -10.50 -0.96
CA GLU A 146 7.13 -10.40 -0.06
C GLU A 146 7.19 -11.46 1.06
N ARG A 147 8.31 -12.20 1.19
CA ARG A 147 8.46 -13.27 2.20
C ARG A 147 8.77 -12.76 3.61
N GLY A 148 9.23 -11.52 3.76
CA GLY A 148 9.40 -10.91 5.08
C GLY A 148 8.11 -10.21 5.52
N LEU A 149 7.63 -10.51 6.73
CA LEU A 149 6.39 -9.96 7.29
C LEU A 149 6.37 -8.42 7.22
N VAL A 150 7.40 -7.77 7.75
CA VAL A 150 7.52 -6.30 7.76
C VAL A 150 7.54 -5.72 6.34
N SER A 151 8.26 -6.36 5.42
CA SER A 151 8.31 -5.96 4.01
C SER A 151 6.94 -6.08 3.33
N TYR A 152 6.21 -7.16 3.60
CA TYR A 152 4.85 -7.36 3.10
C TYR A 152 3.90 -6.29 3.63
N LEU A 153 3.88 -6.06 4.95
CA LEU A 153 3.02 -5.06 5.59
C LEU A 153 3.34 -3.64 5.09
N GLY A 154 4.61 -3.30 4.94
CA GLY A 154 5.03 -2.02 4.37
C GLY A 154 4.58 -1.81 2.91
N ARG A 155 4.60 -2.86 2.09
CA ARG A 155 4.04 -2.81 0.72
C ARG A 155 2.53 -2.67 0.72
N CYS A 156 1.82 -3.37 1.62
CA CYS A 156 0.37 -3.21 1.78
C CYS A 156 0.03 -1.75 2.13
N HIS A 157 0.76 -1.15 3.06
CA HIS A 157 0.61 0.27 3.41
C HIS A 157 0.84 1.19 2.19
N ALA A 158 1.90 0.98 1.41
CA ALA A 158 2.19 1.79 0.22
C ALA A 158 1.12 1.62 -0.88
N ARG A 159 0.66 0.39 -1.15
CA ARG A 159 -0.42 0.10 -2.10
C ARG A 159 -1.73 0.77 -1.69
N ALA A 160 -2.10 0.68 -0.41
CA ALA A 160 -3.29 1.34 0.11
C ALA A 160 -3.22 2.87 -0.02
N GLY A 161 -2.05 3.46 0.26
CA GLY A 161 -1.83 4.89 0.05
C GLY A 161 -2.01 5.34 -1.41
N ARG A 162 -1.55 4.52 -2.37
CA ARG A 162 -1.75 4.81 -3.80
C ARG A 162 -3.21 4.74 -4.21
N GLU A 163 -3.93 3.73 -3.75
CA GLU A 163 -5.37 3.61 -4.02
C GLU A 163 -6.16 4.81 -3.46
N ILE A 164 -5.84 5.29 -2.25
CA ILE A 164 -6.45 6.50 -1.69
C ILE A 164 -6.16 7.71 -2.60
N LYS A 165 -4.89 7.88 -3.01
CA LYS A 165 -4.50 8.99 -3.90
C LYS A 165 -5.26 8.94 -5.23
N ASP A 166 -5.43 7.75 -5.80
CA ASP A 166 -6.16 7.52 -7.04
C ASP A 166 -7.67 7.80 -6.88
N LEU A 167 -8.30 7.35 -5.79
CA LEU A 167 -9.69 7.66 -5.46
C LEU A 167 -9.92 9.16 -5.34
N ARG A 168 -9.04 9.86 -4.59
CA ARG A 168 -9.11 11.31 -4.43
C ARG A 168 -8.95 12.05 -5.76
N SER A 169 -8.00 11.62 -6.60
CA SER A 169 -7.81 12.20 -7.94
C SER A 169 -9.02 11.98 -8.85
N ARG A 170 -9.61 10.77 -8.82
CA ARG A 170 -10.83 10.44 -9.58
C ARG A 170 -12.01 11.29 -9.11
N ARG A 171 -12.17 11.49 -7.78
CA ARG A 171 -13.20 12.35 -7.20
C ARG A 171 -13.05 13.79 -7.68
N GLU A 172 -11.83 14.34 -7.66
CA GLU A 172 -11.58 15.71 -8.11
C GLU A 172 -11.92 15.92 -9.59
N ARG A 173 -11.54 14.96 -10.46
CA ARG A 173 -11.90 15.00 -11.89
C ARG A 173 -13.41 14.95 -12.14
N ARG A 174 -14.19 14.40 -11.20
CA ARG A 174 -15.64 14.26 -11.30
C ARG A 174 -16.40 15.46 -10.77
N LYS A 175 -15.85 16.24 -9.83
CA LYS A 175 -16.47 17.48 -9.32
C LYS A 175 -16.79 18.47 -10.44
N ASN A 176 -16.03 18.44 -11.54
CA ASN A 176 -16.27 19.29 -12.71
C ASN A 176 -17.39 18.79 -13.65
N LYS A 177 -18.02 17.64 -13.39
CA LYS A 177 -19.14 17.11 -14.19
C LYS A 177 -20.44 17.16 -13.37
N THR A 178 -21.33 18.10 -13.70
CA THR A 178 -22.69 18.21 -13.16
C THR A 178 -23.52 16.98 -13.56
N LYS A 179 -23.60 15.97 -12.69
CA LYS A 179 -24.51 14.84 -12.88
C LYS A 179 -25.07 14.33 -11.55
N LYS A 180 -26.39 14.15 -11.52
CA LYS A 180 -27.23 13.66 -10.41
C LYS A 180 -26.85 12.27 -9.86
N GLY A 181 -25.82 11.62 -10.40
CA GLY A 181 -25.25 10.36 -9.89
C GLY A 181 -24.01 10.52 -9.01
N ALA A 182 -23.55 11.75 -8.78
CA ALA A 182 -22.32 12.03 -8.04
C ALA A 182 -22.40 11.67 -6.54
N GLU A 183 -23.56 11.83 -5.90
CA GLU A 183 -23.71 11.61 -4.45
C GLU A 183 -23.48 10.15 -4.04
N ASN A 184 -24.07 9.19 -4.76
CA ASN A 184 -23.90 7.77 -4.44
C ASN A 184 -22.48 7.28 -4.73
N GLU A 185 -21.85 7.77 -5.81
CA GLU A 185 -20.44 7.46 -6.11
C GLU A 185 -19.48 8.11 -5.10
N GLN A 186 -19.85 9.28 -4.56
CA GLN A 186 -19.07 9.94 -3.52
C GLN A 186 -19.12 9.14 -2.22
N ALA A 187 -20.30 8.74 -1.76
CA ALA A 187 -20.45 7.91 -0.56
C ALA A 187 -19.68 6.58 -0.69
N GLU A 188 -19.74 5.94 -1.87
CA GLU A 188 -18.97 4.73 -2.16
C GLU A 188 -17.44 4.99 -2.12
N SER A 189 -16.98 6.12 -2.68
CA SER A 189 -15.55 6.48 -2.65
C SER A 189 -15.07 6.76 -1.22
N GLU A 190 -15.89 7.41 -0.39
CA GLU A 190 -15.58 7.70 1.01
C GLU A 190 -15.52 6.41 1.84
N GLU A 191 -16.42 5.45 1.58
CA GLU A 191 -16.37 4.12 2.18
C GLU A 191 -15.06 3.39 1.82
N PHE A 192 -14.65 3.41 0.55
CA PHE A 192 -13.38 2.80 0.14
C PHE A 192 -12.16 3.50 0.74
N GLU A 193 -12.18 4.83 0.85
CA GLU A 193 -11.12 5.58 1.53
C GLU A 193 -10.99 5.13 3.00
N LYS A 194 -12.11 4.96 3.73
CA LYS A 194 -12.09 4.47 5.12
C LYS A 194 -11.50 3.07 5.25
N ILE A 195 -11.89 2.13 4.37
CA ILE A 195 -11.32 0.77 4.37
C ILE A 195 -9.80 0.81 4.13
N LEU A 196 -9.34 1.66 3.20
CA LEU A 196 -7.91 1.79 2.90
C LEU A 196 -7.13 2.46 4.03
N GLU A 197 -7.71 3.45 4.70
CA GLU A 197 -7.11 4.08 5.89
C GLU A 197 -6.99 3.07 7.03
N GLU A 198 -8.02 2.25 7.24
CA GLU A 198 -8.00 1.17 8.21
C GLU A 198 -6.91 0.13 7.88
N ILE A 199 -6.80 -0.29 6.61
CA ILE A 199 -5.71 -1.18 6.17
C ILE A 199 -4.36 -0.58 6.54
N ARG A 200 -4.14 0.71 6.27
CA ARG A 200 -2.87 1.38 6.59
C ARG A 200 -2.59 1.42 8.09
N SER A 201 -3.62 1.64 8.90
CA SER A 201 -3.49 1.65 10.36
C SER A 201 -3.15 0.24 10.89
N GLN A 202 -3.93 -0.76 10.48
CA GLN A 202 -3.79 -2.14 10.97
C GLN A 202 -2.45 -2.76 10.58
N VAL A 203 -1.96 -2.54 9.35
CA VAL A 203 -0.65 -3.09 8.95
C VAL A 203 0.52 -2.47 9.72
N VAL A 204 0.38 -1.23 10.20
CA VAL A 204 1.40 -0.59 11.07
C VAL A 204 1.33 -1.20 12.46
N SER A 205 0.13 -1.33 13.03
CA SER A 205 -0.07 -1.89 14.37
C SER A 205 0.37 -3.36 14.46
N TYR A 206 0.03 -4.18 13.46
CA TYR A 206 0.50 -5.57 13.37
C TYR A 206 2.01 -5.66 13.14
N ALA A 207 2.61 -4.73 12.39
CA ALA A 207 4.05 -4.70 12.24
C ALA A 207 4.76 -4.34 13.55
N ALA A 208 4.27 -3.33 14.28
CA ALA A 208 4.81 -2.98 15.59
C ALA A 208 4.72 -4.16 16.57
N SER A 209 3.54 -4.78 16.65
CA SER A 209 3.29 -5.94 17.52
C SER A 209 4.21 -7.12 17.17
N SER A 210 4.36 -7.45 15.89
CA SER A 210 5.22 -8.55 15.44
C SER A 210 6.72 -8.29 15.59
N LEU A 211 7.16 -7.03 15.68
CA LEU A 211 8.55 -6.71 15.99
C LEU A 211 8.86 -6.90 17.48
N MET A 212 7.86 -6.72 18.35
CA MET A 212 7.97 -6.97 19.78
C MET A 212 7.79 -8.45 20.11
N GLU A 213 6.90 -9.13 19.38
CA GLU A 213 6.58 -10.55 19.52
C GLU A 213 6.74 -11.25 18.15
N PRO A 214 7.96 -11.69 17.78
CA PRO A 214 8.24 -12.30 16.47
C PRO A 214 7.39 -13.53 16.14
N ASP A 215 6.90 -14.23 17.17
CA ASP A 215 6.07 -15.43 17.05
C ASP A 215 4.56 -15.13 16.96
N LEU A 216 4.16 -13.84 16.94
CA LEU A 216 2.76 -13.43 16.88
C LEU A 216 2.05 -13.92 15.60
N PHE A 217 2.77 -14.02 14.49
CA PHE A 217 2.24 -14.48 13.21
C PHE A 217 3.16 -15.53 12.60
N GLU A 218 2.58 -16.61 12.05
CA GLU A 218 3.36 -17.68 11.39
C GLU A 218 4.22 -17.17 10.23
N LEU A 219 3.75 -16.15 9.51
CA LEU A 219 4.53 -15.50 8.45
C LEU A 219 5.79 -14.80 8.98
N GLY A 220 5.76 -14.36 10.24
CA GLY A 220 6.85 -13.72 10.98
C GLY A 220 7.71 -14.67 11.82
N SER A 221 7.23 -15.89 12.11
CA SER A 221 7.87 -16.93 12.95
C SER A 221 9.18 -17.52 12.41
N SER A 222 9.88 -16.78 11.55
CA SER A 222 11.30 -17.04 11.29
C SER A 222 12.06 -16.96 12.62
N PRO A 223 13.15 -17.73 12.84
CA PRO A 223 14.00 -17.64 14.04
C PRO A 223 14.78 -16.32 14.17
N VAL A 224 14.31 -15.29 13.48
CA VAL A 224 14.94 -13.99 13.29
C VAL A 224 14.22 -12.99 14.18
N SER A 225 14.99 -12.31 15.05
CA SER A 225 14.46 -11.30 15.96
C SER A 225 13.82 -10.14 15.20
N GLY A 226 12.85 -9.46 15.83
CA GLY A 226 12.21 -8.26 15.27
C GLY A 226 13.20 -7.23 14.68
N PRO A 227 14.26 -6.82 15.41
CA PRO A 227 15.27 -5.90 14.88
C PRO A 227 15.89 -6.36 13.55
N THR A 228 16.19 -7.66 13.41
CA THR A 228 16.77 -8.20 12.17
C THR A 228 15.73 -8.23 11.04
N GLN A 229 14.45 -8.53 11.33
CA GLN A 229 13.38 -8.43 10.34
C GLN A 229 13.23 -7.01 9.79
N LEU A 230 13.31 -6.00 10.68
CA LEU A 230 13.26 -4.60 10.27
C LEU A 230 14.49 -4.19 9.47
N ALA A 231 15.70 -4.60 9.87
CA ALA A 231 16.93 -4.34 9.13
C ALA A 231 16.87 -4.93 7.71
N ASP A 232 16.37 -6.15 7.56
CA ASP A 232 16.17 -6.78 6.27
C ASP A 232 15.16 -6.02 5.39
N ALA A 233 14.06 -5.55 5.98
CA ALA A 233 13.07 -4.76 5.27
C ALA A 233 13.63 -3.40 4.82
N LEU A 234 14.43 -2.74 5.66
CA LEU A 234 15.12 -1.48 5.33
C LEU A 234 16.15 -1.67 4.22
N ARG A 235 16.93 -2.75 4.27
CA ARG A 235 17.88 -3.11 3.21
C ARG A 235 17.17 -3.35 1.89
N ALA A 236 16.05 -4.08 1.91
CA ALA A 236 15.26 -4.34 0.71
C ALA A 236 14.58 -3.07 0.15
N ALA A 237 14.30 -2.08 1.01
CA ALA A 237 13.65 -0.82 0.60
C ALA A 237 14.47 -0.05 -0.44
N GLY A 238 15.81 -0.11 -0.37
CA GLY A 238 16.69 0.54 -1.36
C GLY A 238 16.49 0.00 -2.78
N ALA A 239 16.19 -1.29 -2.92
CA ALA A 239 15.92 -1.93 -4.21
C ALA A 239 14.44 -1.85 -4.64
N ALA A 240 13.52 -1.61 -3.70
CA ALA A 240 12.09 -1.61 -3.95
C ALA A 240 11.56 -0.29 -4.57
N GLY A 241 12.40 0.75 -4.66
CA GLY A 241 12.00 2.05 -5.22
C GLY A 241 10.84 2.68 -4.45
N PRO A 242 9.80 3.24 -5.13
CA PRO A 242 8.71 3.96 -4.48
C PRO A 242 7.79 3.08 -3.62
N ASP A 243 7.95 1.75 -3.70
CA ASP A 243 7.21 0.76 -2.92
C ASP A 243 7.96 0.32 -1.65
N GLY A 244 9.15 0.89 -1.41
CA GLY A 244 9.93 0.65 -0.21
C GLY A 244 9.28 1.24 1.04
N ILE A 245 9.57 0.65 2.19
CA ILE A 245 8.96 1.02 3.47
C ILE A 245 9.31 2.43 3.94
N THR A 246 10.36 3.02 3.39
CA THR A 246 10.88 4.36 3.74
C THR A 246 10.24 5.49 2.94
N PHE A 247 9.51 5.19 1.86
CA PHE A 247 8.89 6.21 1.01
C PHE A 247 7.41 6.44 1.37
N GLY A 248 7.02 7.71 1.48
CA GLY A 248 5.64 8.13 1.78
C GLY A 248 4.87 8.49 0.52
N VAL A 249 3.62 8.02 0.39
CA VAL A 249 2.77 8.32 -0.78
C VAL A 249 2.22 9.76 -0.76
N PHE A 250 2.05 10.33 0.43
CA PHE A 250 1.45 11.65 0.66
C PHE A 250 2.46 12.73 1.08
N GLY A 251 3.76 12.43 0.99
CA GLY A 251 4.84 13.33 1.39
C GLY A 251 5.46 12.94 2.73
N LYS A 252 6.00 13.93 3.44
CA LYS A 252 6.69 13.75 4.72
C LYS A 252 5.77 13.07 5.73
N ASP A 253 6.35 12.25 6.61
CA ASP A 253 5.65 11.63 7.75
C ASP A 253 4.52 10.66 7.38
N THR A 254 4.51 10.21 6.13
CA THR A 254 3.51 9.26 5.60
C THR A 254 4.11 7.94 5.14
N SER A 255 5.41 7.75 5.31
CA SER A 255 6.05 6.46 5.04
C SER A 255 5.64 5.44 6.09
N PHE A 256 5.66 4.16 5.71
CA PHE A 256 5.38 3.07 6.64
C PHE A 256 6.38 3.07 7.80
N TYR A 257 7.67 3.24 7.51
CA TYR A 257 8.72 3.28 8.53
C TYR A 257 8.50 4.40 9.55
N HIS A 258 8.12 5.60 9.10
CA HIS A 258 7.82 6.70 10.03
C HIS A 258 6.66 6.35 10.97
N ARG A 259 5.56 5.82 10.41
CA ARG A 259 4.39 5.41 11.21
C ARG A 259 4.69 4.26 12.15
N LEU A 260 5.53 3.32 11.73
CA LEU A 260 6.00 2.23 12.57
C LEU A 260 6.82 2.74 13.75
N CYS A 261 7.69 3.73 13.55
CA CYS A 261 8.43 4.37 14.63
C CYS A 261 7.51 5.08 15.62
N GLU A 262 6.51 5.82 15.14
CA GLU A 262 5.49 6.46 16.01
C GLU A 262 4.71 5.42 16.82
N GLU A 263 4.31 4.32 16.18
CA GLU A 263 3.54 3.24 16.82
C GLU A 263 4.36 2.49 17.87
N LEU A 264 5.61 2.13 17.57
CA LEU A 264 6.50 1.49 18.55
C LEU A 264 6.72 2.38 19.77
N LEU A 265 6.94 3.69 19.55
CA LEU A 265 7.13 4.65 20.62
C LEU A 265 5.86 4.85 21.46
N SER A 266 4.68 4.75 20.85
CA SER A 266 3.39 4.90 21.54
C SER A 266 3.03 3.68 22.38
N ILE A 267 3.42 2.47 21.94
CA ILE A 267 3.23 1.21 22.67
C ILE A 267 4.20 1.12 23.85
N ASP A 268 5.51 1.20 23.57
CA ASP A 268 6.57 1.13 24.57
C ASP A 268 7.88 1.77 24.07
N ALA A 269 8.31 2.84 24.74
CA ALA A 269 9.56 3.52 24.42
C ALA A 269 10.79 2.61 24.51
N GLY A 270 10.80 1.64 25.44
CA GLY A 270 11.89 0.66 25.55
C GLY A 270 11.92 -0.31 24.36
N ALA A 271 10.75 -0.74 23.89
CA ALA A 271 10.62 -1.54 22.68
C ALA A 271 11.09 -0.76 21.43
N PHE A 272 10.77 0.53 21.31
CA PHE A 272 11.29 1.39 20.24
C PHE A 272 12.82 1.39 20.24
N GLU A 273 13.46 1.69 21.37
CA GLU A 273 14.93 1.73 21.46
C GLU A 273 15.56 0.38 21.11
N THR A 274 14.97 -0.71 21.60
CA THR A 274 15.45 -2.07 21.36
C THR A 274 15.34 -2.46 19.88
N VAL A 275 14.17 -2.23 19.26
CA VAL A 275 13.89 -2.62 17.88
C VAL A 275 14.66 -1.76 16.89
N ILE A 276 14.61 -0.43 17.05
CA ILE A 276 15.27 0.50 16.14
C ILE A 276 16.79 0.49 16.34
N GLY A 277 17.27 0.49 17.58
CA GLY A 277 18.69 0.38 17.90
C GLY A 277 19.28 -0.92 17.38
N GLY A 278 18.62 -2.05 17.66
CA GLY A 278 19.06 -3.35 17.14
C GLY A 278 19.04 -3.42 15.61
N ALA A 279 18.07 -2.79 14.94
CA ALA A 279 18.05 -2.74 13.47
C ALA A 279 19.22 -1.90 12.92
N ALA A 280 19.53 -0.77 13.56
CA ALA A 280 20.67 0.07 13.20
C ALA A 280 22.02 -0.66 13.41
N ASP A 281 22.16 -1.41 14.51
CA ASP A 281 23.35 -2.20 14.82
C ASP A 281 23.56 -3.32 13.78
N ASN A 282 22.46 -3.98 13.37
CA ASN A 282 22.50 -4.98 12.32
C ASN A 282 22.95 -4.38 10.98
N LEU A 283 22.37 -3.24 10.58
CA LEU A 283 22.75 -2.56 9.34
C LEU A 283 24.20 -2.08 9.36
N THR A 284 24.65 -1.52 10.48
CA THR A 284 26.05 -1.09 10.67
C THR A 284 26.99 -2.29 10.54
N SER A 285 26.69 -3.38 11.23
CA SER A 285 27.46 -4.64 11.15
C SER A 285 27.52 -5.21 9.72
N MET A 286 26.49 -5.00 8.91
CA MET A 286 26.48 -5.40 7.50
C MET A 286 27.36 -4.50 6.64
N LEU A 287 27.34 -3.18 6.89
CA LEU A 287 28.19 -2.22 6.19
C LEU A 287 29.67 -2.42 6.52
N ASP A 288 30.00 -2.72 7.78
CA ASP A 288 31.37 -3.02 8.20
C ASP A 288 31.93 -4.28 7.51
N LYS A 289 31.08 -5.26 7.19
CA LYS A 289 31.50 -6.41 6.37
C LYS A 289 31.84 -6.00 4.94
N CYS A 290 31.17 -4.98 4.40
CA CYS A 290 31.45 -4.50 3.04
C CYS A 290 32.75 -3.69 2.95
N SER A 291 33.15 -2.95 3.99
CA SER A 291 34.42 -2.22 3.98
C SER A 291 35.62 -3.17 3.91
N THR A 292 35.57 -4.28 4.65
CA THR A 292 36.63 -5.31 4.63
C THR A 292 36.79 -6.03 3.28
N VAL A 293 35.73 -6.09 2.46
CA VAL A 293 35.80 -6.69 1.11
C VAL A 293 36.51 -5.77 0.12
N LEU A 294 36.40 -4.44 0.29
CA LEU A 294 37.10 -3.46 -0.55
C LEU A 294 38.58 -3.34 -0.20
N ASP A 295 38.93 -3.52 1.09
CA ASP A 295 40.33 -3.49 1.55
C ASP A 295 41.10 -4.80 1.29
N GLY A 296 40.40 -5.88 0.96
CA GLY A 296 40.98 -7.19 0.61
C GLY A 296 41.35 -7.38 -0.86
N GLY A 297 41.26 -6.34 -1.69
CA GLY A 297 41.65 -6.37 -3.10
C GLY A 297 43.16 -6.28 -3.31
N GLY A 298 43.84 -7.42 -3.15
CA GLY A 298 45.22 -7.68 -3.61
C GLY A 298 45.24 -8.70 -4.73
#